data_AF-A0A7I8J3I9-F1
#
_entry.id   AF-A0A7I8J3I9-F1
#
_cell.length_a   1.000
_cell.length_b   1.000
_cell.length_c   1.000
_cell.angle_alpha   90.00
_cell.angle_beta   90.00
_cell.angle_gamma   90.00
#
_symmetry.space_group_name_H-M   'P 1'
#
loop_
_entity.id
_entity.type
_entity.pdbx_description
1 polymer ?
#
loop_
_entity_poly.entity_id
_entity_poly.type
_entity_poly.pdbx_seq_one_letter_code
_entity_poly.pdbx_strand_id
1 'polypeptide(L)'
;MGNLVAEDDLATATATAKPRVLCLHGFRTSGEIMRKQVLEKWPEAVTSRLDLVFADAPFPAEGKSDVEGIFAPPYYEWFQFDKAFKEYRNFDECLNYIEEFMIQHGPFDGLMGFSQGAILSAALPGMQAKGVALTRVPKLKFVMIIGGAKFASPVVAEMAYSEKISCPSLHFLGELDFLRPHGEVLLESYEEPVVIHHPKGHTVPRLLDEKSLETAMSFLQRIEQVVVGSDLSIEGIEAASAA
;
A
#
# COMPACT_ATOMS: atom_id res chain seq x y z
N MET A 1 -29.06 37.96 39.46
CA MET A 1 -28.07 38.22 38.38
C MET A 1 -26.92 37.25 38.65
N GLY A 2 -26.88 36.03 38.13
CA GLY A 2 -27.27 35.59 36.79
C GLY A 2 -26.02 35.53 35.93
N ASN A 3 -25.49 34.31 35.77
CA ASN A 3 -24.65 33.84 34.65
C ASN A 3 -23.22 34.43 34.52
N LEU A 4 -22.19 33.72 34.03
CA LEU A 4 -22.05 32.43 33.37
C LEU A 4 -20.60 31.96 33.48
N VAL A 5 -20.47 30.64 33.45
CA VAL A 5 -19.28 29.82 33.22
C VAL A 5 -18.47 30.32 32.02
N ALA A 6 -17.15 30.41 32.15
CA ALA A 6 -16.23 30.40 31.02
C ALA A 6 -15.26 29.23 31.24
N GLU A 7 -15.76 28.04 30.95
CA GLU A 7 -14.95 26.93 30.49
C GLU A 7 -14.47 27.33 29.10
N ASP A 8 -13.28 27.95 29.02
CA ASP A 8 -12.60 28.12 27.73
C ASP A 8 -11.97 26.78 27.37
N ASP A 9 -12.74 26.05 26.57
CA ASP A 9 -12.35 25.04 25.59
C ASP A 9 -10.86 24.69 25.56
N LEU A 10 -10.48 23.66 26.33
CA LEU A 10 -9.35 22.80 26.00
C LEU A 10 -9.76 21.84 24.88
N ALA A 11 -10.21 22.40 23.75
CA ALA A 11 -10.33 21.65 22.50
C ALA A 11 -8.93 21.53 21.89
N THR A 12 -8.09 20.69 22.50
CA THR A 12 -7.04 20.01 21.73
C THR A 12 -7.76 19.15 20.71
N ALA A 13 -8.06 19.72 19.55
CA ALA A 13 -8.32 18.95 18.35
C ALA A 13 -7.07 18.10 18.13
N THR A 14 -7.10 16.86 18.60
CA THR A 14 -6.14 15.85 18.18
C THR A 14 -6.32 15.76 16.68
N ALA A 15 -5.44 16.41 15.92
CA ALA A 15 -5.38 16.20 14.49
C ALA A 15 -5.23 14.69 14.30
N THR A 16 -6.28 14.02 13.83
CA THR A 16 -6.26 12.58 13.61
C THR A 16 -5.08 12.30 12.70
N ALA A 17 -4.09 11.54 13.19
CA ALA A 17 -2.88 11.26 12.44
C ALA A 17 -3.27 10.63 11.10
N LYS A 18 -2.72 11.16 10.00
CA LYS A 18 -3.00 10.63 8.66
C LYS A 18 -2.42 9.22 8.57
N PRO A 19 -3.14 8.24 7.99
CA PRO A 19 -2.57 6.93 7.73
C PRO A 19 -1.28 7.05 6.94
N ARG A 20 -0.19 6.48 7.49
CA ARG A 20 1.14 6.54 6.90
C ARG A 20 1.38 5.33 6.01
N VAL A 21 1.74 5.58 4.76
CA VAL A 21 1.74 4.56 3.70
C VAL A 21 3.09 4.48 3.03
N LEU A 22 3.69 3.28 3.08
CA LEU A 22 4.86 2.98 2.28
C LEU A 22 4.43 2.62 0.85
N CYS A 23 4.90 3.40 -0.11
CA CYS A 23 4.56 3.29 -1.53
C CYS A 23 5.67 2.55 -2.30
N LEU A 24 5.31 1.43 -2.93
CA LEU A 24 6.19 0.55 -3.69
C LEU A 24 5.96 0.72 -5.20
N HIS A 25 6.97 1.19 -5.92
CA HIS A 25 6.87 1.51 -7.35
C HIS A 25 6.81 0.25 -8.24
N GLY A 26 6.49 0.45 -9.53
CA GLY A 26 6.43 -0.62 -10.53
C GLY A 26 7.79 -1.07 -11.04
N PHE A 27 7.80 -2.18 -11.79
CA PHE A 27 9.02 -2.76 -12.37
C PHE A 27 9.76 -1.74 -13.23
N ARG A 28 11.07 -1.58 -12.99
CA ARG A 28 11.95 -0.63 -13.70
C ARG A 28 11.45 0.80 -13.66
N THR A 29 10.97 1.24 -12.52
CA THR A 29 10.63 2.64 -12.25
C THR A 29 11.35 3.10 -10.98
N SER A 30 10.87 4.15 -10.31
CA SER A 30 11.44 4.62 -9.05
C SER A 30 10.34 5.19 -8.16
N GLY A 31 10.66 5.38 -6.89
CA GLY A 31 9.79 6.04 -5.92
C GLY A 31 9.38 7.44 -6.39
N GLU A 32 10.31 8.21 -6.96
CA GLU A 32 10.02 9.54 -7.51
C GLU A 32 9.06 9.49 -8.70
N ILE A 33 9.17 8.48 -9.56
CA ILE A 33 8.24 8.30 -10.69
C ILE A 33 6.84 7.97 -10.17
N MET A 34 6.72 7.04 -9.22
CA MET A 34 5.44 6.72 -8.60
C MET A 34 4.85 7.94 -7.87
N ARG A 35 5.68 8.72 -7.17
CA ARG A 35 5.28 9.97 -6.50
C ARG A 35 4.63 10.94 -7.47
N LYS A 36 5.27 11.22 -8.61
CA LYS A 36 4.69 12.05 -9.66
C LYS A 36 3.38 11.48 -10.18
N GLN A 37 3.36 10.18 -10.50
CA GLN A 37 2.16 9.52 -11.02
C GLN A 37 0.98 9.57 -10.06
N VAL A 38 1.20 9.42 -8.75
CA VAL A 38 0.12 9.49 -7.75
C VAL A 38 -0.29 10.93 -7.52
N LEU A 39 0.65 11.82 -7.18
CA LEU A 39 0.32 13.20 -6.77
C LEU A 39 -0.19 14.08 -7.92
N GLU A 40 0.17 13.80 -9.17
CA GLU A 40 -0.34 14.56 -10.33
C GLU A 40 -1.65 13.99 -10.90
N LYS A 41 -1.99 12.73 -10.58
CA LYS A 41 -3.20 12.09 -11.12
C LYS A 41 -4.34 12.06 -10.11
N TRP A 42 -4.06 11.89 -8.82
CA TRP A 42 -5.10 11.77 -7.80
C TRP A 42 -5.56 13.14 -7.32
N PRO A 43 -6.85 13.32 -7.01
CA PRO A 43 -7.34 14.57 -6.43
C PRO A 43 -6.69 14.89 -5.08
N GLU A 44 -6.49 16.18 -4.80
CA GLU A 44 -5.96 16.65 -3.50
C GLU A 44 -6.81 16.16 -2.31
N ALA A 45 -8.13 16.03 -2.49
CA ALA A 45 -9.04 15.48 -1.49
C ALA A 45 -8.70 14.04 -1.06
N VAL A 46 -7.98 13.29 -1.90
CA VAL A 46 -7.49 11.93 -1.60
C VAL A 46 -6.08 12.01 -1.01
N THR A 47 -5.15 12.68 -1.70
CA THR A 47 -3.73 12.67 -1.31
C THR A 47 -3.46 13.42 -0.01
N SER A 48 -4.22 14.47 0.29
CA SER A 48 -4.08 15.23 1.55
C SER A 48 -4.47 14.45 2.80
N ARG A 49 -5.16 13.30 2.66
CA ARG A 49 -5.59 12.43 3.76
C ARG A 49 -4.58 11.32 4.10
N LEU A 50 -3.51 11.17 3.31
CA LEU A 50 -2.49 10.14 3.50
C LEU A 50 -1.12 10.80 3.76
N ASP A 51 -0.29 10.16 4.59
CA ASP A 51 1.15 10.45 4.65
C ASP A 51 1.89 9.44 3.77
N LEU A 52 2.24 9.83 2.54
CA LEU A 52 2.78 8.94 1.51
C LEU A 52 4.32 9.00 1.48
N VAL A 53 4.98 7.87 1.70
CA VAL A 53 6.44 7.72 1.58
C VAL A 53 6.76 6.83 0.40
N PHE A 54 7.45 7.36 -0.61
CA PHE A 54 7.79 6.62 -1.83
C PHE A 54 9.23 6.11 -1.76
N ALA A 55 9.39 4.79 -1.65
CA ALA A 55 10.71 4.15 -1.55
C ALA A 55 11.22 3.73 -2.92
N ASP A 56 12.54 3.84 -3.12
CA ASP A 56 13.24 3.18 -4.23
C ASP A 56 13.53 1.72 -3.86
N ALA A 57 13.34 0.83 -4.83
CA ALA A 57 13.69 -0.57 -4.72
C ALA A 57 15.22 -0.78 -4.66
N PRO A 58 15.71 -1.86 -4.04
CA PRO A 58 17.14 -2.01 -3.75
C PRO A 58 18.00 -2.41 -4.95
N PHE A 59 17.41 -2.89 -6.05
CA PHE A 59 18.16 -3.36 -7.21
C PHE A 59 18.06 -2.40 -8.38
N PRO A 60 19.17 -1.91 -8.95
CA PRO A 60 19.15 -1.21 -10.23
C PRO A 60 18.52 -2.07 -11.33
N ALA A 61 17.76 -1.43 -12.23
CA ALA A 61 17.16 -2.12 -13.36
C ALA A 61 18.22 -2.78 -14.26
N GLU A 62 18.04 -4.06 -14.58
CA GLU A 62 18.98 -4.83 -15.41
C GLU A 62 18.69 -4.71 -16.91
N GLY A 63 17.65 -3.97 -17.28
CA GLY A 63 17.30 -3.76 -18.67
C GLY A 63 16.41 -2.55 -18.88
N LYS A 64 15.86 -2.46 -20.09
CA LYS A 64 15.08 -1.30 -20.53
C LYS A 64 13.84 -1.08 -19.67
N SER A 65 13.56 0.17 -19.34
CA SER A 65 12.30 0.58 -18.75
C SER A 65 11.29 1.05 -19.81
N ASP A 66 10.02 0.69 -19.62
CA ASP A 66 8.91 1.14 -20.48
C ASP A 66 8.60 2.64 -20.31
N VAL A 67 9.16 3.27 -19.26
CA VAL A 67 8.99 4.71 -19.01
C VAL A 67 10.16 5.56 -19.54
N GLU A 68 11.15 4.94 -20.20
CA GLU A 68 12.24 5.65 -20.86
C GLU A 68 11.70 6.66 -21.90
N GLY A 69 12.29 7.86 -21.90
CA GLY A 69 11.85 8.96 -22.75
C GLY A 69 10.65 9.75 -22.20
N ILE A 70 9.96 9.24 -21.19
CA ILE A 70 8.91 9.97 -20.45
C ILE A 70 9.45 10.42 -19.08
N PHE A 71 10.12 9.52 -18.37
CA PHE A 71 10.75 9.78 -17.08
C PHE A 71 12.25 9.49 -17.17
N ALA A 72 13.08 10.32 -16.54
CA ALA A 72 14.52 10.11 -16.48
C ALA A 72 14.89 8.99 -15.49
N PRO A 73 16.02 8.26 -15.70
CA PRO A 73 16.59 7.33 -14.73
C PRO A 73 17.05 8.06 -13.44
N PRO A 74 17.39 7.34 -12.35
CA PRO A 74 17.55 5.88 -12.23
C PRO A 74 16.23 5.10 -12.19
N TYR A 75 16.32 3.82 -12.57
CA TYR A 75 15.24 2.84 -12.48
C TYR A 75 15.67 1.66 -11.65
N TYR A 76 14.72 1.07 -10.93
CA TYR A 76 14.96 -0.01 -9.99
C TYR A 76 13.93 -1.13 -10.13
N GLU A 77 14.26 -2.28 -9.56
CA GLU A 77 13.45 -3.49 -9.50
C GLU A 77 13.43 -3.96 -8.04
N TRP A 78 12.27 -4.41 -7.56
CA TRP A 78 12.17 -4.96 -6.22
C TRP A 78 12.82 -6.34 -6.12
N PHE A 79 12.65 -7.15 -7.15
CA PHE A 79 13.28 -8.45 -7.33
C PHE A 79 13.28 -8.77 -8.83
N GLN A 80 14.14 -9.68 -9.26
CA GLN A 80 14.19 -10.15 -10.64
C GLN A 80 13.36 -11.42 -10.81
N PHE A 81 12.82 -11.65 -11.99
CA PHE A 81 12.04 -12.85 -12.30
C PHE A 81 12.43 -13.44 -13.66
N ASP A 82 12.26 -14.75 -13.79
CA ASP A 82 12.44 -15.44 -15.07
C ASP A 82 11.28 -15.15 -16.04
N LYS A 83 11.41 -15.54 -17.32
CA LYS A 83 10.38 -15.27 -18.34
C LYS A 83 9.03 -15.94 -18.03
N ALA A 84 9.01 -17.01 -17.24
CA ALA A 84 7.78 -17.66 -16.82
C ALA A 84 7.20 -17.09 -15.51
N PHE A 85 7.86 -16.11 -14.88
CA PHE A 85 7.47 -15.48 -13.61
C PHE A 85 7.35 -16.46 -12.43
N LYS A 86 8.07 -17.60 -12.47
CA LYS A 86 8.02 -18.66 -11.45
C LYS A 86 9.22 -18.67 -10.52
N GLU A 87 10.35 -18.17 -11.00
CA GLU A 87 11.59 -18.07 -10.22
C GLU A 87 11.88 -16.59 -9.94
N TYR A 88 12.13 -16.27 -8.68
CA TYR A 88 12.41 -14.91 -8.23
C TYR A 88 13.82 -14.85 -7.65
N ARG A 89 14.68 -14.07 -8.29
CA ARG A 89 16.02 -13.79 -7.79
C ARG A 89 15.99 -12.54 -6.91
N ASN A 90 16.74 -12.59 -5.83
CA ASN A 90 16.84 -11.54 -4.81
C ASN A 90 15.53 -11.25 -4.04
N PHE A 91 14.61 -12.22 -3.99
CA PHE A 91 13.31 -12.03 -3.37
C PHE A 91 13.40 -11.89 -1.84
N ASP A 92 14.20 -12.74 -1.19
CA ASP A 92 14.39 -12.68 0.27
C ASP A 92 15.09 -11.37 0.68
N GLU A 93 16.08 -10.94 -0.10
CA GLU A 93 16.77 -9.66 0.09
C GLU A 93 15.81 -8.47 -0.08
N CYS A 94 14.87 -8.56 -1.03
CA CYS A 94 13.80 -7.57 -1.17
C CYS A 94 12.91 -7.50 0.08
N LEU A 95 12.46 -8.65 0.61
CA LEU A 95 11.60 -8.70 1.80
C LEU A 95 12.33 -8.11 3.00
N ASN A 96 13.61 -8.46 3.19
CA ASN A 96 14.43 -7.92 4.26
C ASN A 96 14.65 -6.41 4.10
N TYR A 97 14.90 -5.92 2.88
CA TYR A 97 15.06 -4.49 2.61
C TYR A 97 13.79 -3.70 2.96
N ILE A 98 12.60 -4.19 2.58
CA ILE A 98 11.33 -3.53 2.93
C ILE A 98 11.13 -3.51 4.44
N GLU A 99 11.40 -4.61 5.14
CA GLU A 99 11.28 -4.67 6.60
C GLU A 99 12.24 -3.68 7.28
N GLU A 100 13.52 -3.64 6.88
CA GLU A 100 14.51 -2.69 7.40
C GLU A 100 14.13 -1.24 7.11
N PHE A 101 13.61 -0.94 5.92
CA PHE A 101 13.11 0.38 5.58
C PHE A 101 11.94 0.77 6.51
N MET A 102 11.01 -0.16 6.76
CA MET A 102 9.89 0.06 7.66
C MET A 102 10.33 0.26 9.12
N ILE A 103 11.38 -0.42 9.57
CA ILE A 103 11.98 -0.20 10.90
C ILE A 103 12.60 1.20 11.00
N GLN A 104 13.36 1.62 9.99
CA GLN A 104 14.11 2.87 10.01
C GLN A 104 13.24 4.11 9.83
N HIS A 105 12.17 4.00 9.04
CA HIS A 105 11.37 5.15 8.63
C HIS A 105 9.92 5.10 9.13
N GLY A 106 9.51 4.02 9.79
CA GLY A 106 8.15 3.83 10.29
C GLY A 106 7.81 4.62 11.56
N PRO A 107 6.71 4.28 12.24
CA PRO A 107 5.77 3.21 11.87
C PRO A 107 5.03 3.53 10.57
N PHE A 108 4.65 2.47 9.83
CA PHE A 108 3.79 2.54 8.66
C PHE A 108 2.50 1.78 8.95
N ASP A 109 1.36 2.36 8.58
CA ASP A 109 0.04 1.76 8.78
C ASP A 109 -0.34 0.81 7.65
N GLY A 110 0.10 1.12 6.42
CA GLY A 110 -0.28 0.35 5.25
C GLY A 110 0.72 0.44 4.12
N LEU A 111 0.45 -0.34 3.08
CA LEU A 111 1.23 -0.33 1.84
C LEU A 111 0.39 0.18 0.68
N MET A 112 1.03 0.90 -0.24
CA MET A 112 0.49 1.16 -1.57
C MET A 112 1.46 0.60 -2.60
N GLY A 113 0.99 -0.08 -3.62
CA GLY A 113 1.85 -0.61 -4.66
C GLY A 113 1.31 -0.36 -6.07
N PHE A 114 2.22 -0.17 -7.02
CA PHE A 114 1.91 -0.22 -8.46
C PHE A 114 2.64 -1.38 -9.14
N SER A 115 1.97 -2.15 -9.99
CA SER A 115 2.58 -3.22 -10.80
C SER A 115 3.38 -4.22 -9.94
N GLN A 116 4.70 -4.36 -10.13
CA GLN A 116 5.56 -5.19 -9.25
C GLN A 116 5.43 -4.82 -7.76
N GLY A 117 5.40 -3.53 -7.43
CA GLY A 117 5.14 -3.08 -6.07
C GLY A 117 3.73 -3.44 -5.58
N ALA A 118 2.74 -3.50 -6.47
CA ALA A 118 1.38 -3.96 -6.14
C ALA A 118 1.35 -5.47 -5.86
N ILE A 119 2.11 -6.27 -6.59
CA ILE A 119 2.26 -7.72 -6.36
C ILE A 119 2.87 -7.96 -4.96
N LEU A 120 3.90 -7.20 -4.58
CA LEU A 120 4.47 -7.24 -3.23
C LEU A 120 3.47 -6.81 -2.17
N SER A 121 2.89 -5.61 -2.30
CA SER A 121 1.93 -5.07 -1.34
C SER A 121 0.73 -6.00 -1.14
N ALA A 122 0.32 -6.74 -2.18
CA ALA A 122 -0.78 -7.70 -2.09
C ALA A 122 -0.41 -8.98 -1.33
N ALA A 123 0.83 -9.42 -1.38
CA ALA A 123 1.28 -10.66 -0.75
C ALA A 123 1.69 -10.47 0.72
N LEU A 124 2.31 -9.32 1.03
CA LEU A 124 2.95 -9.05 2.31
C LEU A 124 2.02 -9.20 3.53
N PRO A 125 0.72 -8.79 3.50
CA PRO A 125 -0.17 -9.01 4.64
C PRO A 125 -0.37 -10.50 4.98
N GLY A 126 -0.51 -11.36 3.96
CA GLY A 126 -0.67 -12.80 4.15
C GLY A 126 0.63 -13.46 4.65
N MET A 127 1.77 -13.06 4.07
CA MET A 127 3.08 -13.51 4.54
C MET A 127 3.36 -13.07 5.98
N GLN A 128 2.95 -11.85 6.35
CA GLN A 128 3.09 -11.33 7.71
C GLN A 128 2.23 -12.09 8.71
N ALA A 129 0.98 -12.41 8.35
CA ALA A 129 0.10 -13.23 9.20
C ALA A 129 0.69 -14.61 9.50
N LYS A 130 1.49 -15.17 8.57
CA LYS A 130 2.22 -16.43 8.74
C LYS A 130 3.60 -16.30 9.38
N GLY A 131 4.06 -15.09 9.68
CA GLY A 131 5.39 -14.84 10.23
C GLY A 131 6.54 -15.11 9.24
N VAL A 132 6.29 -14.99 7.93
CA VAL A 132 7.29 -15.22 6.86
C VAL A 132 7.95 -13.92 6.41
N ALA A 133 7.25 -12.78 6.49
CA ALA A 133 7.77 -11.46 6.14
C ALA A 133 7.25 -10.40 7.12
N LEU A 134 7.94 -9.26 7.25
CA LEU A 134 7.53 -8.13 8.10
C LEU A 134 7.25 -8.54 9.57
N THR A 135 8.06 -9.46 10.10
CA THR A 135 7.97 -10.02 11.45
C THR A 135 8.42 -9.05 12.55
N ARG A 136 9.22 -8.05 12.21
CA ARG A 136 9.81 -7.07 13.14
C ARG A 136 9.12 -5.70 13.12
N VAL A 137 8.02 -5.57 12.40
CA VAL A 137 7.26 -4.33 12.28
C VAL A 137 5.79 -4.56 12.67
N PRO A 138 5.04 -3.51 13.06
CA PRO A 138 3.62 -3.64 13.35
C PRO A 138 2.84 -4.27 12.20
N LYS A 139 1.71 -4.91 12.54
CA LYS A 139 0.82 -5.52 11.55
C LYS A 139 0.31 -4.46 10.57
N LEU A 140 0.35 -4.77 9.27
CA LEU A 140 -0.25 -3.95 8.23
C LEU A 140 -1.75 -3.82 8.49
N LYS A 141 -2.24 -2.58 8.55
CA LYS A 141 -3.64 -2.22 8.82
C LYS A 141 -4.46 -2.14 7.54
N PHE A 142 -3.85 -1.87 6.38
CA PHE A 142 -4.50 -1.88 5.07
C PHE A 142 -3.50 -1.95 3.91
N VAL A 143 -4.00 -2.21 2.70
CA VAL A 143 -3.23 -2.11 1.45
C VAL A 143 -4.01 -1.43 0.32
N MET A 144 -3.29 -0.73 -0.57
CA MET A 144 -3.81 -0.12 -1.79
C MET A 144 -3.04 -0.68 -3.01
N ILE A 145 -3.73 -1.44 -3.86
CA ILE A 145 -3.14 -2.27 -4.91
C ILE A 145 -3.52 -1.69 -6.28
N ILE A 146 -2.56 -1.14 -7.01
CA ILE A 146 -2.79 -0.53 -8.32
C ILE A 146 -2.20 -1.44 -9.41
N GLY A 147 -3.05 -2.10 -10.20
CA GLY A 147 -2.60 -3.02 -11.25
C GLY A 147 -1.79 -4.20 -10.69
N GLY A 148 -2.29 -4.83 -9.62
CA GLY A 148 -1.64 -5.98 -8.97
C GLY A 148 -2.06 -7.34 -9.51
N ALA A 149 -1.33 -8.37 -9.09
CA ALA A 149 -1.57 -9.78 -9.40
C ALA A 149 -1.04 -10.66 -8.25
N LYS A 150 -1.45 -11.94 -8.22
CA LYS A 150 -0.80 -12.94 -7.35
C LYS A 150 0.60 -13.26 -7.86
N PHE A 151 1.51 -13.60 -6.94
CA PHE A 151 2.72 -14.32 -7.30
C PHE A 151 2.39 -15.64 -8.01
N ALA A 152 3.07 -15.91 -9.13
CA ALA A 152 2.86 -17.12 -9.93
C ALA A 152 3.69 -18.33 -9.43
N SER A 153 4.73 -18.09 -8.65
CA SER A 153 5.46 -19.15 -7.95
C SER A 153 4.56 -19.85 -6.93
N PRO A 154 4.35 -21.18 -7.02
CA PRO A 154 3.51 -21.91 -6.06
C PRO A 154 3.98 -21.78 -4.61
N VAL A 155 5.31 -21.72 -4.40
CA VAL A 155 5.90 -21.58 -3.06
C VAL A 155 5.54 -20.22 -2.45
N VAL A 156 5.71 -19.15 -3.22
CA VAL A 156 5.40 -17.80 -2.75
C VAL A 156 3.88 -17.60 -2.62
N ALA A 157 3.10 -18.20 -3.53
CA ALA A 157 1.65 -18.18 -3.45
C ALA A 157 1.13 -18.89 -2.20
N GLU A 158 1.73 -20.02 -1.82
CA GLU A 158 1.41 -20.72 -0.58
C GLU A 158 1.73 -19.85 0.66
N MET A 159 2.89 -19.18 0.67
CA MET A 159 3.27 -18.27 1.76
C MET A 159 2.34 -17.06 1.89
N ALA A 160 1.75 -16.59 0.80
CA ALA A 160 0.96 -15.36 0.79
C ALA A 160 -0.56 -15.58 0.83
N TYR A 161 -1.08 -16.67 0.26
CA TYR A 161 -2.50 -16.78 -0.09
C TYR A 161 -3.14 -18.14 0.26
N SER A 162 -2.51 -18.96 1.11
CA SER A 162 -3.15 -20.24 1.53
C SER A 162 -4.39 -20.03 2.42
N GLU A 163 -4.47 -18.86 3.06
CA GLU A 163 -5.60 -18.41 3.87
C GLU A 163 -6.09 -17.07 3.30
N LYS A 164 -7.36 -16.74 3.56
CA LYS A 164 -7.89 -15.43 3.18
C LYS A 164 -7.22 -14.32 3.97
N ILE A 165 -6.86 -13.25 3.28
CA ILE A 165 -6.26 -12.06 3.86
C ILE A 165 -7.38 -11.17 4.41
N SER A 166 -7.40 -10.99 5.73
CA SER A 166 -8.34 -10.12 6.45
C SER A 166 -7.93 -8.64 6.46
N CYS A 167 -6.70 -8.32 6.04
CA CYS A 167 -6.22 -6.95 5.91
C CYS A 167 -7.09 -6.18 4.89
N PRO A 168 -7.74 -5.06 5.27
CA PRO A 168 -8.52 -4.23 4.37
C PRO A 168 -7.73 -3.84 3.12
N SER A 169 -8.35 -3.98 1.95
CA SER A 169 -7.67 -3.75 0.68
C SER A 169 -8.51 -2.96 -0.31
N LEU A 170 -7.89 -1.97 -0.96
CA LEU A 170 -8.44 -1.24 -2.09
C LEU A 170 -7.68 -1.61 -3.37
N HIS A 171 -8.37 -2.11 -4.37
CA HIS A 171 -7.80 -2.57 -5.64
C HIS A 171 -8.24 -1.67 -6.78
N PHE A 172 -7.29 -1.19 -7.58
CA PHE A 172 -7.54 -0.43 -8.79
C PHE A 172 -7.27 -1.30 -10.01
N LEU A 173 -8.32 -1.62 -10.76
CA LEU A 173 -8.26 -2.48 -11.94
C LEU A 173 -8.54 -1.67 -13.21
N GLY A 174 -7.59 -1.67 -14.14
CA GLY A 174 -7.76 -1.03 -15.43
C GLY A 174 -8.49 -1.93 -16.42
N GLU A 175 -9.56 -1.44 -17.04
CA GLU A 175 -10.34 -2.21 -18.02
C GLU A 175 -9.52 -2.64 -19.25
N LEU A 176 -8.46 -1.89 -19.57
CA LEU A 176 -7.54 -2.19 -20.67
C LEU A 176 -6.18 -2.69 -20.15
N ASP A 177 -6.04 -2.97 -18.85
CA ASP A 177 -4.81 -3.44 -18.25
C ASP A 177 -4.61 -4.92 -18.56
N PHE A 178 -3.44 -5.29 -19.08
CA PHE A 178 -3.10 -6.68 -19.35
C PHE A 178 -3.01 -7.53 -18.08
N LEU A 179 -2.78 -6.91 -16.91
CA LEU A 179 -2.81 -7.60 -15.62
C LEU A 179 -4.22 -7.76 -15.04
N ARG A 180 -5.26 -7.12 -15.61
CA ARG A 180 -6.61 -7.14 -15.02
C ARG A 180 -7.11 -8.56 -14.71
N PRO A 181 -7.03 -9.56 -15.62
CA PRO A 181 -7.50 -10.92 -15.30
C PRO A 181 -6.78 -11.52 -14.09
N HIS A 182 -5.50 -11.20 -13.90
CA HIS A 182 -4.73 -11.66 -12.73
C HIS A 182 -5.08 -10.88 -11.46
N GLY A 183 -5.41 -9.60 -11.60
CA GLY A 183 -5.93 -8.77 -10.51
C GLY A 183 -7.31 -9.24 -10.04
N GLU A 184 -8.19 -9.68 -10.94
CA GLU A 184 -9.49 -10.25 -10.59
C GLU A 184 -9.33 -11.55 -9.78
N VAL A 185 -8.40 -12.43 -10.16
CA VAL A 185 -8.06 -13.64 -9.39
C VAL A 185 -7.45 -13.30 -8.02
N LEU A 186 -6.68 -12.21 -7.91
CA LEU A 186 -6.13 -11.75 -6.63
C LEU A 186 -7.23 -11.40 -5.62
N LEU A 187 -8.36 -10.85 -6.07
CA LEU A 187 -9.47 -10.46 -5.19
C LEU A 187 -9.99 -11.64 -4.35
N GLU A 188 -9.99 -12.86 -4.90
CA GLU A 188 -10.43 -14.07 -4.19
C GLU A 188 -9.60 -14.38 -2.95
N SER A 189 -8.36 -13.86 -2.89
CA SER A 189 -7.44 -14.05 -1.77
C SER A 189 -7.74 -13.12 -0.59
N TYR A 190 -8.64 -12.15 -0.75
CA TYR A 190 -9.05 -11.22 0.31
C TYR A 190 -10.47 -11.54 0.82
N GLU A 191 -10.73 -11.22 2.09
CA GLU A 191 -12.06 -11.38 2.68
C GLU A 191 -13.07 -10.37 2.12
N GLU A 192 -12.71 -9.09 2.13
CA GLU A 192 -13.57 -7.98 1.71
C GLU A 192 -12.81 -6.98 0.82
N PRO A 193 -12.40 -7.36 -0.41
CA PRO A 193 -11.70 -6.43 -1.28
C PRO A 193 -12.64 -5.32 -1.77
N VAL A 194 -12.23 -4.06 -1.61
CA VAL A 194 -12.87 -2.91 -2.26
C VAL A 194 -12.24 -2.71 -3.63
N VAL A 195 -13.04 -2.50 -4.67
CA VAL A 195 -12.54 -2.44 -6.05
C VAL A 195 -12.99 -1.16 -6.74
N ILE A 196 -12.05 -0.50 -7.41
CA ILE A 196 -12.26 0.62 -8.30
C ILE A 196 -11.82 0.21 -9.71
N HIS A 197 -12.75 0.26 -10.65
CA HIS A 197 -12.48 0.02 -12.06
C HIS A 197 -12.21 1.35 -12.78
N HIS A 198 -11.24 1.38 -13.69
CA HIS A 198 -10.94 2.58 -14.48
C HIS A 198 -10.71 2.26 -15.97
N PRO A 199 -11.02 3.15 -16.91
CA PRO A 199 -11.05 2.84 -18.35
C PRO A 199 -9.67 2.79 -19.02
N LYS A 200 -8.58 2.77 -18.24
CA LYS A 200 -7.20 2.88 -18.77
C LYS A 200 -6.49 1.53 -18.70
N GLY A 201 -5.34 1.45 -19.37
CA GLY A 201 -4.45 0.30 -19.29
C GLY A 201 -3.63 0.29 -18.01
N HIS A 202 -2.43 -0.26 -18.09
CA HIS A 202 -1.51 -0.39 -16.97
C HIS A 202 -0.93 0.96 -16.50
N THR A 203 -1.67 1.68 -15.67
CA THR A 203 -1.30 3.02 -15.17
C THR A 203 -1.97 3.30 -13.83
N VAL A 204 -1.33 4.14 -13.00
CA VAL A 204 -2.01 4.82 -11.89
C VAL A 204 -3.24 5.58 -12.43
N PRO A 205 -4.45 5.37 -11.87
CA PRO A 205 -5.69 6.01 -12.33
C PRO A 205 -5.75 7.47 -11.90
N ARG A 206 -6.66 8.26 -12.49
CA ARG A 206 -6.87 9.68 -12.14
C ARG A 206 -8.01 9.94 -11.15
N LEU A 207 -8.80 8.92 -10.79
CA LEU A 207 -9.94 9.02 -9.85
C LEU A 207 -10.86 10.23 -10.14
N LEU A 208 -11.19 10.45 -11.41
CA LEU A 208 -11.96 11.62 -11.84
C LEU A 208 -13.48 11.38 -11.85
N ASP A 209 -13.92 10.12 -11.92
CA ASP A 209 -15.33 9.80 -11.86
C ASP A 209 -15.81 9.78 -10.40
N GLU A 210 -17.02 10.30 -10.20
CA GLU A 210 -17.63 10.50 -8.88
C GLU A 210 -17.72 9.20 -8.07
N LYS A 211 -18.08 8.09 -8.73
CA LYS A 211 -18.20 6.78 -8.09
C LYS A 211 -16.86 6.27 -7.55
N SER A 212 -15.78 6.37 -8.35
CA SER A 212 -14.44 5.97 -7.91
C SER A 212 -13.94 6.86 -6.79
N LEU A 213 -14.20 8.17 -6.85
CA LEU A 213 -13.84 9.09 -5.80
C LEU A 213 -14.60 8.79 -4.49
N GLU A 214 -15.91 8.57 -4.55
CA GLU A 214 -16.73 8.18 -3.39
C GLU A 214 -16.21 6.87 -2.76
N THR A 215 -15.92 5.87 -3.59
CA THR A 215 -15.39 4.58 -3.14
C THR A 215 -14.03 4.77 -2.46
N ALA A 216 -13.12 5.55 -3.04
CA ALA A 216 -11.83 5.85 -2.45
C ALA A 216 -11.98 6.60 -1.13
N MET A 217 -12.85 7.61 -1.06
CA MET A 217 -13.09 8.41 0.14
C MET A 217 -13.70 7.60 1.29
N SER A 218 -14.60 6.67 0.98
CA SER A 218 -15.16 5.71 1.93
C SER A 218 -14.09 4.77 2.48
N PHE A 219 -13.22 4.25 1.60
CA PHE A 219 -12.09 3.42 2.04
C PHE A 219 -11.12 4.21 2.93
N LEU A 220 -10.79 5.46 2.56
CA LEU A 220 -9.94 6.35 3.38
C LEU A 220 -10.53 6.60 4.77
N GLN A 221 -11.85 6.83 4.85
CA GLN A 221 -12.53 7.00 6.13
C GLN A 221 -12.46 5.74 7.00
N ARG A 222 -12.61 4.54 6.40
CA ARG A 222 -12.44 3.26 7.10
C ARG A 222 -11.04 3.11 7.68
N ILE A 223 -9.99 3.39 6.91
CA ILE A 223 -8.61 3.19 7.37
C ILE A 223 -8.19 4.22 8.43
N GLU A 224 -8.67 5.47 8.35
CA GLU A 224 -8.44 6.48 9.40
C GLU A 224 -8.98 6.01 10.75
N GLN A 225 -10.18 5.42 10.77
CA GLN A 225 -10.77 4.86 11.99
C GLN A 225 -9.95 3.66 12.53
N VAL A 226 -9.43 2.81 11.65
CA VAL A 226 -8.59 1.67 12.04
C VAL A 226 -7.28 2.15 12.67
N VAL A 227 -6.62 3.17 12.07
CA VAL A 227 -5.37 3.74 12.59
C VAL A 227 -5.61 4.36 13.97
N VAL A 228 -6.60 5.23 14.10
CA VAL A 228 -6.93 5.87 15.39
C VAL A 228 -7.29 4.84 16.46
N GLY A 229 -8.11 3.84 16.12
CA GLY A 229 -8.51 2.79 17.07
C GLY A 229 -7.34 1.94 17.56
N SER A 230 -6.36 1.67 16.70
CA SER A 230 -5.16 0.92 17.08
C SER A 230 -4.20 1.72 17.98
N ASP A 231 -4.03 3.01 17.74
CA ASP A 231 -3.12 3.85 18.53
C ASP A 231 -3.62 3.96 19.99
N LEU A 232 -4.94 4.15 20.19
CA LEU A 232 -5.58 4.15 21.51
C LEU A 232 -5.39 2.82 22.26
N SER A 233 -5.35 1.69 21.55
CA SER A 233 -5.12 0.39 22.17
C SER A 233 -3.68 0.18 22.64
N ILE A 234 -2.70 0.75 21.92
CA ILE A 234 -1.28 0.67 22.29
C ILE A 234 -1.03 1.55 23.53
N GLU A 235 -1.53 2.79 23.53
CA GLU A 235 -1.40 3.71 24.67
C GLU A 235 -2.00 3.12 25.96
N GLY A 236 -3.15 2.43 25.86
CA GLY A 236 -3.78 1.76 27.00
C GLY A 236 -2.96 0.60 27.57
N ILE A 237 -2.22 -0.13 26.74
CA ILE A 237 -1.32 -1.22 27.18
C ILE A 237 -0.08 -0.66 27.86
N GLU A 238 0.55 0.37 27.28
CA GLU A 238 1.73 1.00 27.87
C GLU A 238 1.42 1.63 29.24
N ALA A 239 0.30 2.34 29.36
CA ALA A 239 -0.15 2.92 30.62
C ALA A 239 -0.43 1.86 31.71
N ALA A 240 -0.98 0.70 31.34
CA ALA A 240 -1.21 -0.41 32.27
C ALA A 240 0.08 -1.14 32.68
N SER A 241 1.14 -1.09 31.86
CA SER A 241 2.44 -1.70 32.17
C SER A 241 3.35 -0.84 33.05
N ALA A 242 3.05 0.47 33.14
CA ALA A 242 3.79 1.44 33.94
C ALA A 242 3.19 1.68 35.34
N ALA A 243 2.07 1.02 35.67
CA ALA A 243 1.37 1.08 36.96
C ALA A 243 1.63 -0.19 37.79
#